data_AF-A0AAD8PAJ5-F1
#
_entry.id   AF-A0AAD8PAJ5-F1
#
_cell.length_a   1.000
_cell.length_b   1.000
_cell.length_c   1.000
_cell.angle_alpha   90.00
_cell.angle_beta   90.00
_cell.angle_gamma   90.00
#
_symmetry.space_group_name_H-M   'P 1'
#
loop_
_entity.id
_entity.type
_entity.pdbx_description
1 polymer ?
#
loop_
_entity_poly.entity_id
_entity_poly.type
_entity_poly.pdbx_seq_one_letter_code
_entity_poly.pdbx_strand_id
1 'polypeptide(L)'
;MEFFSIFAEELISHQPSPFANLKRLKIYPARVTLEDETQPKVFISPEVKNYLLDSSPSATFTMVSHEDIRAAMNVTSARDLITEFQVLLDQWKEDSETNVTHMKNHMATVNEQGEVGNHMARVESYWEDLNKQLEKGSKITSCTIPMLRKIEVVLAKLPKSHRDKLQAKFYGLRAEAETIMGNMIMDCMKIQWDN
;
A
#
# COMPACT_ATOMS: atom_id res chain seq x y z
N MET A 1 -35.10 7.36 3.56
CA MET A 1 -34.58 8.71 3.85
C MET A 1 -35.19 9.09 5.19
N GLU A 2 -34.43 8.97 6.27
CA GLU A 2 -34.87 9.40 7.60
C GLU A 2 -33.83 10.36 8.15
N PHE A 3 -34.23 11.62 8.29
CA PHE A 3 -33.46 12.65 8.97
C PHE A 3 -33.79 12.56 10.45
N PHE A 4 -32.87 12.06 11.26
CA PHE A 4 -32.92 12.30 12.70
C PHE A 4 -32.29 13.67 12.97
N SER A 5 -33.13 14.70 12.95
CA SER A 5 -32.78 16.04 13.42
C SER A 5 -32.92 16.05 14.94
N ILE A 6 -31.81 16.03 15.67
CA ILE A 6 -31.81 16.28 17.11
C ILE A 6 -31.79 17.80 17.28
N PHE A 7 -32.95 18.41 17.54
CA PHE A 7 -33.00 19.74 18.12
C PHE A 7 -32.81 19.60 19.63
N ALA A 8 -31.65 19.99 20.13
CA ALA A 8 -31.46 20.24 21.56
C ALA A 8 -31.73 21.73 21.79
N GLU A 9 -32.93 22.07 22.28
CA GLU A 9 -33.26 23.38 22.86
C GLU A 9 -32.89 23.46 24.35
N GLU A 10 -31.93 22.65 24.81
CA GLU A 10 -31.32 22.88 26.12
C GLU A 10 -30.27 23.97 25.96
N LEU A 11 -30.58 25.17 26.48
CA LEU A 11 -29.60 26.21 26.79
C LEU A 11 -28.34 25.53 27.29
N ILE A 12 -27.18 25.89 26.72
CA ILE A 12 -25.87 25.45 27.22
C ILE A 12 -25.90 25.60 28.73
N SER A 13 -25.98 24.46 29.40
CA SER A 13 -26.26 24.34 30.84
C SER A 13 -25.32 25.25 31.62
N HIS A 14 -25.79 25.88 32.70
CA HIS A 14 -24.97 26.65 33.65
C HIS A 14 -23.86 25.83 34.32
N GLN A 15 -23.69 24.56 33.94
CA GLN A 15 -22.53 23.78 34.32
C GLN A 15 -21.25 24.42 33.81
N PRO A 16 -20.16 24.39 34.61
CA PRO A 16 -18.86 24.83 34.13
C PRO A 16 -18.37 23.94 32.98
N SER A 17 -17.41 24.43 32.21
CA SER A 17 -16.73 23.63 31.19
C SER A 17 -16.29 22.28 31.77
N PRO A 18 -16.50 21.15 31.07
CA PRO A 18 -16.02 19.85 31.52
C PRO A 18 -14.48 19.74 31.48
N PHE A 19 -13.79 20.72 30.86
CA PHE A 19 -12.35 20.71 30.70
C PHE A 19 -11.69 21.82 31.51
N ALA A 20 -10.71 21.47 32.35
CA ALA A 20 -9.91 22.42 33.11
C ALA A 20 -8.42 22.32 32.74
N ASN A 21 -7.70 23.45 32.82
CA ASN A 21 -6.26 23.55 32.57
C ASN A 21 -5.78 23.03 31.20
N LEU A 22 -6.60 23.17 30.16
CA LEU A 22 -6.23 22.77 28.80
C LEU A 22 -5.11 23.66 28.26
N LYS A 23 -4.13 23.02 27.61
CA LYS A 23 -3.18 23.71 26.73
C LYS A 23 -3.70 23.76 25.30
N ARG A 24 -4.39 22.70 24.86
CA ARG A 24 -4.91 22.54 23.49
C ARG A 24 -6.17 21.67 23.48
N LEU A 25 -7.11 22.00 22.61
CA LEU A 25 -8.31 21.21 22.30
C LEU A 25 -8.38 20.98 20.79
N LYS A 26 -8.47 19.72 20.37
CA LYS A 26 -8.71 19.34 18.97
C LYS A 26 -10.02 18.60 18.86
N ILE A 27 -10.86 19.02 17.92
CA ILE A 27 -12.12 18.34 17.58
C ILE A 27 -11.96 17.67 16.22
N TYR A 28 -12.30 16.38 16.17
CA TYR A 28 -12.24 15.58 14.95
C TYR A 28 -13.67 15.28 14.47
N PRO A 29 -13.95 15.41 13.17
CA PRO A 29 -15.19 14.90 12.58
C PRO A 29 -15.39 13.41 12.87
N ALA A 30 -16.62 13.01 13.16
CA ALA A 30 -16.95 11.63 13.52
C ALA A 30 -16.90 10.66 12.32
N ARG A 31 -17.09 11.16 11.09
CA ARG A 31 -17.08 10.36 9.86
C ARG A 31 -16.29 11.09 8.78
N VAL A 32 -15.46 10.34 8.07
CA VAL A 32 -14.71 10.82 6.90
C VAL A 32 -14.81 9.77 5.81
N THR A 33 -15.42 10.10 4.68
CA THR A 33 -15.42 9.27 3.47
C THR A 33 -14.10 9.43 2.71
N LEU A 34 -13.64 8.31 2.12
CA LEU A 34 -12.43 8.22 1.29
C LEU A 34 -12.66 8.67 -0.16
N GLU A 35 -13.92 8.81 -0.55
CA GLU A 35 -14.32 9.30 -1.87
C GLU A 35 -14.13 10.81 -1.95
N ASP A 36 -13.84 11.32 -3.16
CA ASP A 36 -13.65 12.76 -3.41
C ASP A 36 -14.96 13.57 -3.36
N GLU A 37 -15.92 13.08 -2.59
CA GLU A 37 -17.11 13.84 -2.25
C GLU A 37 -16.73 15.01 -1.34
N THR A 38 -17.25 16.18 -1.69
CA THR A 38 -17.20 17.38 -0.85
C THR A 38 -18.03 17.13 0.40
N GLN A 39 -17.36 16.90 1.52
CA GLN A 39 -18.03 16.77 2.81
C GLN A 39 -18.45 18.14 3.33
N PRO A 40 -19.61 18.25 3.99
CA PRO A 40 -20.06 19.49 4.57
C PRO A 40 -19.03 19.99 5.58
N LYS A 41 -18.68 21.26 5.47
CA LYS A 41 -17.75 21.90 6.41
C LYS A 41 -18.34 21.84 7.81
N VAL A 42 -17.67 21.13 8.72
CA VAL A 42 -18.06 21.11 10.13
C VAL A 42 -17.90 22.53 10.67
N PHE A 43 -18.93 23.02 11.35
CA PHE A 43 -18.90 24.30 12.06
C PHE A 43 -19.31 24.09 13.51
N ILE A 44 -18.60 24.74 14.43
CA ILE A 44 -18.95 24.80 15.84
C ILE A 44 -19.40 26.23 16.12
N SER A 45 -20.50 26.38 16.85
CA SER A 45 -20.99 27.71 17.19
C SER A 45 -20.01 28.40 18.15
N PRO A 46 -19.91 29.75 18.13
CA PRO A 46 -19.11 30.49 19.09
C PRO A 46 -19.46 30.19 20.54
N GLU A 47 -20.73 29.96 20.83
CA GLU A 47 -21.24 29.66 22.18
C GLU A 47 -20.70 28.32 22.69
N VAL A 48 -20.76 27.27 21.87
CA VAL A 48 -20.20 25.95 22.23
C VAL A 48 -18.68 26.05 22.38
N LYS A 49 -18.00 26.77 21.48
CA LYS A 49 -16.54 26.96 21.59
C LYS A 49 -16.18 27.68 22.89
N ASN A 50 -16.89 28.75 23.25
CA ASN A 50 -16.64 29.51 24.47
C ASN A 50 -16.89 28.65 25.70
N TYR A 51 -17.99 27.89 25.72
CA TYR A 51 -18.29 26.92 26.77
C TYR A 51 -17.16 25.91 26.96
N LEU A 52 -16.64 25.32 25.87
CA LEU A 52 -15.56 24.34 25.94
C LEU A 52 -14.24 24.91 26.48
N LEU A 53 -14.00 26.21 26.31
CA LEU A 53 -12.75 26.89 26.66
C LEU A 53 -12.86 27.77 27.90
N ASP A 54 -14.03 27.85 28.54
CA ASP A 54 -14.32 28.79 29.62
C ASP A 54 -13.30 28.70 30.77
N SER A 55 -12.98 27.48 31.22
CA SER A 55 -11.98 27.24 32.26
C SER A 55 -10.53 27.22 31.75
N SER A 56 -10.28 27.50 30.46
CA SER A 56 -8.94 27.54 29.85
C SER A 56 -8.88 28.50 28.64
N PRO A 57 -9.03 29.83 28.84
CA PRO A 57 -9.14 30.78 27.74
C PRO A 57 -7.88 30.87 26.86
N SER A 58 -6.72 30.50 27.42
CA SER A 58 -5.43 30.47 26.71
C SER A 58 -5.20 29.19 25.91
N ALA A 59 -6.10 28.20 25.99
CA ALA A 59 -5.94 26.95 25.26
C ALA A 59 -6.06 27.17 23.75
N THR A 60 -5.18 26.53 22.97
CA THR A 60 -5.31 26.52 21.51
C THR A 60 -6.48 25.63 21.10
N PHE A 61 -7.47 26.20 20.43
CA PHE A 61 -8.59 25.47 19.85
C PHE A 61 -8.35 25.20 18.37
N THR A 62 -8.49 23.96 17.93
CA THR A 62 -8.35 23.59 16.52
C THR A 62 -9.46 22.64 16.10
N MET A 63 -10.16 23.00 15.03
CA MET A 63 -11.06 22.09 14.33
C MET A 63 -10.26 21.37 13.25
N VAL A 64 -10.21 20.04 13.30
CA VAL A 64 -9.52 19.26 12.26
C VAL A 64 -10.44 19.12 11.06
N SER A 65 -9.93 19.42 9.86
CA SER A 65 -10.73 19.32 8.64
C SER A 65 -10.86 17.87 8.16
N HIS A 66 -11.86 17.59 7.32
CA HIS A 66 -11.99 16.29 6.66
C HIS A 66 -10.79 16.02 5.74
N GLU A 67 -10.27 17.07 5.11
CA GLU A 67 -9.11 17.04 4.23
C GLU A 67 -7.83 16.68 4.99
N ASP A 68 -7.63 17.20 6.20
CA ASP A 68 -6.48 16.85 7.04
C ASP A 68 -6.49 15.36 7.41
N ILE A 69 -7.67 14.83 7.76
CA ILE A 69 -7.83 13.41 8.07
C ILE A 69 -7.62 12.56 6.82
N ARG A 70 -8.24 12.93 5.70
CA ARG A 70 -8.08 12.22 4.42
C ARG A 70 -6.62 12.21 3.96
N ALA A 71 -5.92 13.33 4.08
CA ALA A 71 -4.50 13.43 3.77
C ALA A 71 -3.67 12.49 4.68
N ALA A 72 -3.94 12.46 5.99
CA ALA A 72 -3.26 11.55 6.91
C ALA A 72 -3.53 10.07 6.57
N MET A 73 -4.77 9.73 6.23
CA MET A 73 -5.14 8.37 5.80
C MET A 73 -4.43 7.98 4.50
N ASN A 74 -4.43 8.86 3.48
CA ASN A 74 -3.72 8.62 2.23
C ASN A 74 -2.22 8.42 2.44
N VAL A 75 -1.60 9.18 3.36
CA VAL A 75 -0.18 9.01 3.72
C VAL A 75 0.06 7.61 4.31
N THR A 76 -0.81 7.15 5.21
CA THR A 76 -0.72 5.82 5.80
C THR A 76 -0.91 4.74 4.74
N SER A 77 -1.98 4.82 3.93
CA SER A 77 -2.24 3.86 2.86
C SER A 77 -1.10 3.78 1.83
N ALA A 78 -0.49 4.91 1.47
CA ALA A 78 0.68 4.91 0.58
C ALA A 78 1.87 4.18 1.19
N ARG A 79 2.16 4.38 2.49
CA ARG A 79 3.24 3.66 3.16
C ARG A 79 2.98 2.16 3.23
N ASP A 80 1.75 1.77 3.57
CA ASP A 80 1.37 0.39 3.71
C ASP A 80 1.49 -0.32 2.36
N LEU A 81 0.94 0.27 1.29
CA LEU A 81 1.04 -0.27 -0.07
C LEU A 81 2.49 -0.36 -0.56
N ILE A 82 3.33 0.66 -0.31
CA ILE A 82 4.75 0.62 -0.69
C ILE A 82 5.49 -0.47 0.08
N THR A 83 5.14 -0.71 1.34
CA THR A 83 5.74 -1.75 2.17
C THR A 83 5.29 -3.15 1.73
N GLU A 84 4.00 -3.31 1.45
CA GLU A 84 3.44 -4.55 0.90
C GLU A 84 4.10 -4.88 -0.45
N PHE A 85 4.28 -3.88 -1.31
CA PHE A 85 4.94 -4.05 -2.59
C PHE A 85 6.41 -4.47 -2.43
N GLN A 86 7.15 -3.88 -1.48
CA GLN A 86 8.51 -4.32 -1.16
C GLN A 86 8.55 -5.80 -0.75
N VAL A 87 7.70 -6.21 0.20
CA VAL A 87 7.69 -7.60 0.69
C VAL A 87 7.43 -8.58 -0.45
N LEU A 88 6.52 -8.22 -1.35
CA LEU A 88 6.20 -9.03 -2.51
C LEU A 88 7.34 -9.06 -3.53
N LEU A 89 8.10 -7.97 -3.73
CA LEU A 89 9.33 -7.99 -4.53
C LEU A 89 10.43 -8.85 -3.89
N ASP A 90 10.61 -8.77 -2.58
CA ASP A 90 11.60 -9.56 -1.84
C ASP A 90 11.30 -11.07 -1.98
N GLN A 91 10.02 -11.46 -1.82
CA GLN A 91 9.57 -12.84 -2.03
C GLN A 91 9.86 -13.31 -3.46
N TRP A 92 9.60 -12.47 -4.47
CA TRP A 92 9.85 -12.85 -5.86
C TRP A 92 11.32 -13.04 -6.15
N LYS A 93 12.17 -12.21 -5.55
CA LYS A 93 13.61 -12.33 -5.69
C LYS A 93 14.11 -13.66 -5.13
N GLU A 94 13.71 -14.02 -3.92
CA GLU A 94 14.04 -15.30 -3.29
C GLU A 94 13.53 -16.50 -4.12
N ASP A 95 12.29 -16.43 -4.59
CA ASP A 95 11.70 -17.47 -5.43
C ASP A 95 12.46 -17.64 -6.76
N SER A 96 12.92 -16.52 -7.35
CA SER A 96 13.67 -16.53 -8.60
C SER A 96 15.05 -17.18 -8.44
N GLU A 97 15.79 -16.82 -7.39
CA GLU A 97 17.11 -17.36 -7.09
C GLU A 97 17.05 -18.87 -6.81
N THR A 98 16.02 -19.30 -6.08
CA THR A 98 15.77 -20.73 -5.78
C THR A 98 15.48 -21.53 -7.05
N ASN A 99 14.66 -21.00 -7.97
CA ASN A 99 14.34 -21.71 -9.20
C ASN A 99 15.56 -21.82 -10.14
N VAL A 100 16.37 -20.75 -10.27
CA VAL A 100 17.59 -20.75 -11.11
C VAL A 100 18.61 -21.77 -10.61
N THR A 101 18.82 -21.85 -9.29
CA THR A 101 19.75 -22.82 -8.68
C THR A 101 19.26 -24.25 -8.85
N HIS A 102 17.97 -24.52 -8.67
CA HIS A 102 17.37 -25.84 -8.92
C HIS A 102 17.60 -26.31 -10.36
N MET A 103 17.33 -25.45 -11.35
CA MET A 103 17.53 -25.80 -12.76
C MET A 103 19.00 -26.06 -13.10
N LYS A 104 19.92 -25.21 -12.64
CA LYS A 104 21.36 -25.40 -12.87
C LYS A 104 21.85 -26.72 -12.29
N ASN A 105 21.44 -27.05 -11.07
CA ASN A 105 21.82 -28.31 -10.43
C ASN A 105 21.21 -29.51 -11.17
N HIS A 106 19.94 -29.42 -11.58
CA HIS A 106 19.30 -30.47 -12.37
C HIS A 106 20.04 -30.67 -13.71
N MET A 107 20.38 -29.59 -14.42
CA MET A 107 21.10 -29.65 -15.71
C MET A 107 22.52 -30.23 -15.57
N ALA A 108 23.25 -29.86 -14.52
CA ALA A 108 24.57 -30.41 -14.21
C ALA A 108 24.50 -31.92 -13.92
N THR A 109 23.54 -32.35 -13.09
CA THR A 109 23.33 -33.78 -12.77
C THR A 109 22.89 -34.58 -14.00
N VAL A 110 22.13 -33.94 -14.91
CA VAL A 110 21.64 -34.53 -16.17
C VAL A 110 22.76 -34.78 -17.19
N ASN A 111 23.80 -33.95 -17.23
CA ASN A 111 24.95 -34.14 -18.13
C ASN A 111 25.87 -35.31 -17.72
N GLU A 112 25.76 -35.79 -16.47
CA GLU A 112 26.57 -36.91 -15.95
C GLU A 112 25.94 -38.29 -16.15
N GLN A 113 24.64 -38.40 -16.46
CA GLN A 113 23.91 -39.68 -16.56
C GLN A 113 23.57 -40.08 -18.02
N GLY A 114 24.43 -40.90 -18.63
CA GLY A 114 24.37 -41.31 -20.04
C GLY A 114 23.49 -42.53 -20.39
N GLU A 115 22.19 -42.52 -20.09
CA GLU A 115 21.27 -43.59 -20.52
C GLU A 115 20.04 -43.10 -21.32
N VAL A 116 19.92 -43.58 -22.56
CA VAL A 116 18.92 -43.18 -23.59
C VAL A 116 17.47 -43.51 -23.18
N GLY A 117 17.24 -44.48 -22.29
CA GLY A 117 15.90 -44.83 -21.79
C GLY A 117 15.30 -43.79 -20.83
N ASN A 118 16.13 -42.95 -20.22
CA ASN A 118 15.75 -41.93 -19.24
C ASN A 118 15.46 -40.55 -19.90
N HIS A 119 15.54 -40.48 -21.23
CA HIS A 119 15.54 -39.22 -21.96
C HIS A 119 14.14 -38.58 -22.07
N MET A 120 13.08 -39.40 -22.18
CA MET A 120 11.70 -38.92 -22.27
C MET A 120 11.22 -38.37 -20.93
N ALA A 121 11.43 -39.11 -19.83
CA ALA A 121 11.13 -38.65 -18.48
C ALA A 121 11.91 -37.37 -18.11
N ARG A 122 13.14 -37.21 -18.62
CA ARG A 122 13.94 -35.98 -18.52
C ARG A 122 13.31 -34.79 -19.23
N VAL A 123 12.79 -35.00 -20.43
CA VAL A 123 12.12 -33.93 -21.20
C VAL A 123 10.84 -33.51 -20.50
N GLU A 124 10.06 -34.47 -19.99
CA GLU A 124 8.84 -34.21 -19.22
C GLU A 124 9.12 -33.41 -17.94
N SER A 125 10.09 -33.82 -17.11
CA SER A 125 10.40 -33.08 -15.86
C SER A 125 10.88 -31.65 -16.14
N TYR A 126 11.66 -31.45 -17.20
CA TYR A 126 12.13 -30.15 -17.61
C TYR A 126 10.99 -29.24 -18.10
N TRP A 127 10.05 -29.78 -18.88
CA TRP A 127 8.86 -29.04 -19.29
C TRP A 127 7.94 -28.71 -18.12
N GLU A 128 7.79 -29.60 -17.14
CA GLU A 128 7.04 -29.30 -15.91
C GLU A 128 7.65 -28.14 -15.13
N ASP A 129 8.97 -28.09 -14.99
CA ASP A 129 9.66 -27.02 -14.28
C ASP A 129 9.60 -25.68 -15.03
N LEU A 130 9.75 -25.70 -16.37
CA LEU A 130 9.51 -24.52 -17.21
C LEU A 130 8.08 -24.00 -17.07
N ASN A 131 7.09 -24.90 -17.09
CA ASN A 131 5.69 -24.52 -16.99
C ASN A 131 5.36 -23.93 -15.60
N LYS A 132 5.93 -24.50 -14.52
CA LYS A 132 5.84 -23.92 -13.17
C LYS A 132 6.43 -22.50 -13.11
N GLN A 133 7.56 -22.25 -13.77
CA GLN A 133 8.15 -20.92 -13.82
C GLN A 133 7.29 -19.92 -14.60
N LEU A 134 6.75 -20.34 -15.75
CA LEU A 134 5.86 -19.50 -16.54
C LEU A 134 4.60 -19.12 -15.74
N GLU A 135 4.00 -20.09 -15.03
CA GLU A 135 2.83 -19.84 -14.17
C GLU A 135 3.16 -18.89 -13.02
N LYS A 136 4.32 -19.05 -12.36
CA LYS A 136 4.81 -18.13 -11.34
C LYS A 136 5.01 -16.72 -11.90
N GLY A 137 5.68 -16.58 -13.05
CA GLY A 137 5.89 -15.30 -13.73
C GLY A 137 4.58 -14.60 -14.12
N SER A 138 3.58 -15.37 -14.54
CA SER A 138 2.22 -14.88 -14.80
C SER A 138 1.54 -14.36 -13.54
N LYS A 139 1.57 -15.14 -12.44
CA LYS A 139 1.02 -14.71 -11.14
C LYS A 139 1.68 -13.43 -10.64
N ILE A 140 3.01 -13.37 -10.72
CA ILE A 140 3.82 -12.19 -10.40
C ILE A 140 3.29 -10.96 -11.14
N THR A 141 3.29 -11.01 -12.48
CA THR A 141 2.84 -9.91 -13.34
C THR A 141 1.40 -9.46 -13.03
N SER A 142 0.51 -10.43 -12.76
CA SER A 142 -0.89 -10.17 -12.43
C SER A 142 -1.09 -9.43 -11.11
N CYS A 143 -0.16 -9.57 -10.16
CA CYS A 143 -0.18 -8.89 -8.87
C CYS A 143 0.59 -7.56 -8.88
N THR A 144 1.68 -7.44 -9.68
CA THR A 144 2.50 -6.21 -9.78
C THR A 144 1.70 -5.02 -10.28
N ILE A 145 1.02 -5.19 -11.42
CA ILE A 145 0.39 -4.07 -12.14
C ILE A 145 -0.71 -3.41 -11.30
N PRO A 146 -1.62 -4.17 -10.66
CA PRO A 146 -2.61 -3.57 -9.75
C PRO A 146 -1.98 -2.82 -8.57
N MET A 147 -0.92 -3.34 -7.96
CA MET A 147 -0.24 -2.67 -6.85
C MET A 147 0.40 -1.35 -7.28
N LEU A 148 1.15 -1.34 -8.39
CA LEU A 148 1.76 -0.13 -8.94
C LEU A 148 0.71 0.96 -9.19
N ARG A 149 -0.40 0.59 -9.85
CA ARG A 149 -1.52 1.52 -10.11
C ARG A 149 -2.14 2.06 -8.83
N LYS A 150 -2.39 1.20 -7.83
CA LYS A 150 -2.93 1.62 -6.53
C LYS A 150 -2.01 2.64 -5.85
N ILE A 151 -0.69 2.38 -5.84
CA ILE A 151 0.29 3.30 -5.26
C ILE A 151 0.30 4.63 -6.01
N GLU A 152 0.32 4.63 -7.35
CA GLU A 152 0.28 5.85 -8.16
C GLU A 152 -0.95 6.72 -7.85
N VAL A 153 -2.14 6.10 -7.74
CA VAL A 153 -3.38 6.80 -7.40
C VAL A 153 -3.31 7.43 -6.02
N VAL A 154 -2.81 6.72 -5.00
CA VAL A 154 -2.72 7.28 -3.64
C VAL A 154 -1.65 8.37 -3.57
N LEU A 155 -0.50 8.20 -4.22
CA LEU A 155 0.57 9.20 -4.26
C LEU A 155 0.10 10.53 -4.90
N ALA A 156 -0.76 10.47 -5.91
CA ALA A 156 -1.32 11.66 -6.55
C ALA A 156 -2.17 12.51 -5.59
N LYS A 157 -2.76 11.88 -4.55
CA LYS A 157 -3.61 12.54 -3.55
C LYS A 157 -2.82 13.09 -2.35
N LEU A 158 -1.50 12.95 -2.32
CA LEU A 158 -0.67 13.36 -1.20
C LEU A 158 -0.25 14.84 -1.28
N PRO A 159 -0.15 15.52 -0.13
CA PRO A 159 0.56 16.80 -0.04
C PRO A 159 2.02 16.64 -0.46
N LYS A 160 2.58 17.66 -1.14
CA LYS A 160 3.96 17.63 -1.67
C LYS A 160 5.01 17.20 -0.64
N SER A 161 4.91 17.72 0.59
CA SER A 161 5.84 17.42 1.69
C SER A 161 5.96 15.92 2.01
N HIS A 162 4.87 15.15 1.83
CA HIS A 162 4.86 13.71 2.06
C HIS A 162 5.07 12.93 0.77
N ARG A 163 4.57 13.46 -0.34
CA ARG A 163 4.62 12.82 -1.66
C ARG A 163 6.05 12.60 -2.11
N ASP A 164 6.92 13.62 -2.05
CA ASP A 164 8.25 13.56 -2.65
C ASP A 164 9.09 12.39 -2.08
N LYS A 165 9.04 12.18 -0.76
CA LYS A 165 9.76 11.06 -0.10
C LYS A 165 9.19 9.70 -0.46
N LEU A 166 7.87 9.54 -0.47
CA LEU A 166 7.22 8.27 -0.78
C LEU A 166 7.34 7.91 -2.27
N GLN A 167 7.26 8.92 -3.13
CA GLN A 167 7.41 8.79 -4.57
C GLN A 167 8.83 8.37 -4.95
N ALA A 168 9.86 8.92 -4.30
CA ALA A 168 11.23 8.47 -4.50
C ALA A 168 11.41 6.98 -4.14
N LYS A 169 10.86 6.55 -2.99
CA LYS A 169 10.88 5.12 -2.60
C LYS A 169 10.13 4.24 -3.61
N PHE A 170 8.96 4.68 -4.04
CA PHE A 170 8.14 3.98 -5.02
C PHE A 170 8.87 3.80 -6.36
N TYR A 171 9.52 4.84 -6.88
CA TYR A 171 10.25 4.73 -8.14
C TYR A 171 11.47 3.81 -8.05
N GLY A 172 12.15 3.78 -6.90
CA GLY A 172 13.20 2.79 -6.65
C GLY A 172 12.66 1.37 -6.77
N LEU A 173 11.53 1.09 -6.10
CA LEU A 173 10.90 -0.24 -6.15
C LEU A 173 10.38 -0.62 -7.53
N ARG A 174 9.84 0.35 -8.27
CA ARG A 174 9.40 0.14 -9.64
C ARG A 174 10.56 -0.28 -10.54
N ALA A 175 11.70 0.42 -10.46
CA ALA A 175 12.89 0.06 -11.23
C ALA A 175 13.45 -1.31 -10.85
N GLU A 176 13.40 -1.67 -9.56
CA GLU A 176 13.76 -3.00 -9.09
C GLU A 176 12.83 -4.08 -9.67
N ALA A 177 11.52 -3.84 -9.64
CA ALA A 177 10.53 -4.75 -10.25
C ALA A 177 10.77 -4.95 -11.75
N GLU A 178 11.08 -3.88 -12.48
CA GLU A 178 11.43 -3.93 -13.91
C GLU A 178 12.69 -4.77 -14.15
N THR A 179 13.70 -4.65 -13.28
CA THR A 179 14.93 -5.44 -13.34
C THR A 179 14.67 -6.93 -13.09
N ILE A 180 13.89 -7.27 -12.05
CA ILE A 180 13.55 -8.66 -11.71
C ILE A 180 12.79 -9.31 -12.87
N MET A 181 11.78 -8.62 -13.43
CA MET A 181 11.02 -9.12 -14.57
C MET A 181 11.91 -9.30 -15.82
N GLY A 182 12.81 -8.35 -16.08
CA GLY A 182 13.77 -8.46 -17.19
C GLY A 182 14.68 -9.67 -17.07
N ASN A 183 15.21 -9.94 -15.87
CA ASN A 183 16.06 -11.11 -15.61
C ASN A 183 15.30 -12.42 -15.80
N MET A 184 14.06 -12.53 -15.28
CA MET A 184 13.23 -13.73 -15.49
C MET A 184 12.99 -14.03 -16.97
N ILE A 185 12.69 -13.00 -17.79
CA ILE A 185 12.47 -13.19 -19.22
C ILE A 185 13.76 -13.66 -19.91
N MET A 186 14.90 -13.06 -19.58
CA MET A 186 16.20 -13.45 -20.13
C MET A 186 16.60 -14.88 -19.73
N ASP A 187 16.37 -15.28 -18.49
CA ASP A 187 16.69 -16.63 -18.01
C ASP A 187 15.85 -17.68 -18.75
N CYS A 188 14.53 -17.46 -18.88
CA CYS A 188 13.66 -18.32 -19.69
C CYS A 188 14.09 -18.39 -21.17
N MET A 189 14.58 -17.29 -21.76
CA MET A 189 15.03 -17.24 -23.15
C MET A 189 16.39 -17.94 -23.38
N LYS A 190 17.38 -17.76 -22.49
CA LYS A 190 18.69 -18.43 -22.60
C LYS A 190 18.57 -19.95 -22.57
N ILE A 191 17.68 -20.43 -21.71
CA ILE A 191 17.37 -21.85 -21.55
C ILE A 191 16.82 -22.47 -22.85
N GLN A 192 16.19 -21.68 -23.72
CA GLN A 192 15.72 -22.16 -25.04
C GLN A 192 16.79 -22.19 -26.13
N TRP A 193 17.88 -21.44 -25.99
CA TRP A 193 18.92 -21.31 -27.02
C TRP A 193 20.16 -22.17 -26.79
N ASP A 194 20.40 -22.62 -25.55
CA ASP A 194 21.51 -23.52 -25.21
C ASP A 194 21.15 -25.03 -25.36
N ASN A 195 20.00 -25.35 -25.96
CA ASN A 195 19.58 -26.72 -26.33
C ASN A 195 19.81 -27.04 -27.81
#